data_AF-A0A5K1GD66-F1
#
_entry.id   AF-A0A5K1GD66-F1
#
_cell.length_a   1.000
_cell.length_b   1.000
_cell.length_c   1.000
_cell.angle_alpha   90.00
_cell.angle_beta   90.00
_cell.angle_gamma   90.00
#
_symmetry.space_group_name_H-M   'P 1'
#
loop_
_entity.id
_entity.type
_entity.pdbx_description
1 polymer ?
#
loop_
_entity_poly.entity_id
_entity_poly.type
_entity_poly.pdbx_seq_one_letter_code
_entity_poly.pdbx_strand_id
1 'polypeptide(L)' 'YPPHGRRTIVIEEGIPWERLRAAPVDTPARDLHVSDCLNDLRPGDHIEIQWRRNKEFPY' A
#
# COMPACT_ATOMS: atom_id res chain seq x y z
N TYR A 1 12.28 7.38 11.11
CA TYR A 1 11.71 7.76 9.80
C TYR A 1 12.02 9.24 9.61
N PRO A 2 12.74 9.70 8.56
CA PRO A 2 13.09 11.11 8.49
C PRO A 2 11.82 11.92 8.18
N PRO A 3 11.48 12.90 9.01
CA PRO A 3 10.20 13.59 8.94
C PRO A 3 10.08 14.53 7.74
N HIS A 4 11.20 14.96 7.12
CA HIS A 4 11.18 16.03 6.11
C HIS A 4 12.15 15.84 4.92
N GLY A 5 12.51 14.61 4.58
CA GLY A 5 13.30 14.35 3.36
C GLY A 5 12.39 14.10 2.16
N ARG A 6 12.53 14.89 1.07
CA ARG A 6 12.03 14.49 -0.24
C ARG A 6 12.81 13.23 -0.66
N ARG A 7 12.22 12.06 -0.51
CA ARG A 7 12.77 10.83 -1.10
C ARG A 7 12.79 11.05 -2.61
N THR A 8 13.97 10.92 -3.21
CA THR A 8 14.11 10.73 -4.65
C THR A 8 13.14 9.62 -5.05
N ILE A 9 12.29 9.88 -6.04
CA ILE A 9 11.44 8.84 -6.63
C ILE A 9 12.43 7.89 -7.33
N VAL A 10 12.71 6.76 -6.71
CA VAL A 10 13.51 5.71 -7.33
C VAL A 10 12.58 4.96 -8.27
N ILE A 11 12.71 5.23 -9.57
CA ILE A 11 12.09 4.41 -10.60
C ILE A 11 13.04 3.23 -10.80
N GLU A 12 12.62 2.05 -10.39
CA GLU A 12 13.38 0.82 -10.64
C GLU A 12 12.98 0.27 -12.02
N GLU A 13 13.93 0.20 -12.94
CA GLU A 13 13.73 -0.36 -14.29
C GLU A 13 14.20 -1.82 -14.35
N GLY A 14 13.58 -2.62 -15.21
CA GLY A 14 13.98 -4.02 -15.41
C GLY A 14 13.59 -4.99 -14.30
N ILE A 15 12.55 -4.67 -13.51
CA ILE A 15 12.06 -5.55 -12.43
C ILE A 15 11.52 -6.87 -13.03
N PRO A 16 12.05 -8.03 -12.58
CA PRO A 16 11.55 -9.33 -13.01
C PRO A 16 10.08 -9.53 -12.63
N TRP A 17 9.31 -10.20 -13.50
CA TRP A 17 7.87 -10.39 -13.33
C TRP A 17 7.52 -11.17 -12.07
N GLU A 18 8.38 -12.09 -11.61
CA GLU A 18 8.18 -12.82 -10.36
C GLU A 18 8.17 -11.94 -9.10
N ARG A 19 8.67 -10.71 -9.18
CA ARG A 19 8.61 -9.72 -8.08
C ARG A 19 7.40 -8.80 -8.17
N LEU A 20 6.68 -8.82 -9.29
CA LEU A 20 5.45 -8.07 -9.48
C LEU A 20 4.26 -8.94 -9.09
N ARG A 21 3.33 -8.37 -8.34
CA ARG A 21 2.01 -8.97 -8.09
C ARG A 21 0.95 -8.04 -8.65
N ALA A 22 -0.12 -8.61 -9.19
CA ALA A 22 -1.32 -7.84 -9.47
C ALA A 22 -1.82 -7.19 -8.17
N ALA A 23 -2.41 -6.00 -8.28
CA ALA A 23 -3.04 -5.37 -7.12
C ALA A 23 -4.10 -6.35 -6.56
N PRO A 24 -4.09 -6.64 -5.26
CA PRO A 24 -5.00 -7.64 -4.68
C PRO A 24 -6.46 -7.19 -4.77
N VAL A 25 -6.70 -5.89 -4.93
CA VAL A 25 -8.04 -5.31 -5.11
C VAL A 25 -7.95 -4.24 -6.18
N ASP A 26 -8.93 -4.22 -7.09
CA ASP A 26 -9.14 -3.12 -8.03
C ASP A 26 -9.80 -1.96 -7.29
N THR A 27 -9.06 -1.36 -6.35
CA THR A 27 -9.53 -0.21 -5.56
C THR A 27 -8.97 1.07 -6.17
N PRO A 28 -9.82 2.00 -6.63
CA PRO A 28 -9.38 3.30 -7.08
C PRO A 28 -8.52 4.01 -6.04
N ALA A 29 -7.60 4.86 -6.49
CA ALA A 29 -6.72 5.62 -5.60
C ALA A 29 -7.49 6.51 -4.60
N ARG A 30 -8.76 6.81 -4.86
CA ARG A 30 -9.64 7.58 -3.96
C ARG A 30 -10.39 6.78 -2.91
N ASP A 31 -10.44 5.46 -3.06
CA ASP A 31 -11.22 4.64 -2.17
C ASP A 31 -10.31 4.00 -1.13
N LEU A 32 -10.78 3.97 0.13
CA LEU A 32 -10.16 3.22 1.19
C LEU A 32 -10.83 1.86 1.22
N HIS A 33 -10.07 0.80 0.93
CA HIS A 33 -10.56 -0.55 1.04
C HIS A 33 -10.71 -0.92 2.53
N VAL A 34 -11.95 -1.21 2.95
CA VAL A 34 -12.23 -1.83 4.24
C VAL A 34 -12.25 -3.34 4.00
N SER A 35 -11.39 -4.06 4.72
CA SER A 35 -11.31 -5.52 4.58
C SER A 35 -12.43 -6.20 5.36
N ASP A 36 -13.06 -7.21 4.76
CA ASP A 36 -14.20 -7.92 5.35
C ASP A 36 -13.80 -8.84 6.52
N CYS A 37 -12.51 -9.19 6.65
CA CYS A 37 -12.01 -10.12 7.68
C CYS A 37 -11.40 -9.40 8.90
N LEU A 38 -11.58 -8.08 9.03
CA LEU A 38 -11.00 -7.31 10.15
C LEU A 38 -11.42 -7.84 11.52
N ASN A 39 -12.66 -8.34 11.63
CA ASN A 39 -13.20 -8.87 12.88
C ASN A 39 -12.67 -10.26 13.23
N ASP A 40 -12.05 -10.95 12.28
CA ASP A 40 -11.54 -12.31 12.46
C ASP A 40 -10.08 -12.36 12.91
N LEU A 41 -9.40 -11.20 12.95
CA LEU A 41 -7.99 -11.07 13.28
C LEU A 41 -7.70 -11.50 14.73
N ARG A 42 -6.65 -12.30 14.89
CA ARG A 42 -6.17 -12.81 16.17
C ARG A 42 -4.72 -12.40 16.43
N PRO A 43 -4.28 -12.40 17.71
CA PRO A 43 -2.87 -12.22 18.02
C PRO A 43 -2.02 -13.28 17.32
N GLY A 44 -0.97 -12.85 16.60
CA GLY A 44 -0.07 -13.72 15.86
C GLY A 44 -0.36 -13.83 14.36
N ASP A 45 -1.49 -13.29 13.88
CA ASP A 45 -1.79 -13.25 12.45
C ASP A 45 -0.84 -12.30 11.70
N HIS A 46 -0.52 -12.67 10.45
CA HIS A 46 0.28 -11.84 9.56
C HIS A 46 -0.63 -10.93 8.75
N ILE A 47 -0.40 -9.62 8.85
CA ILE A 47 -1.17 -8.61 8.13
C ILE A 47 -0.25 -7.73 7.28
N GLU A 48 -0.78 -7.28 6.14
CA GLU A 48 -0.16 -6.20 5.36
C GLU A 48 -0.87 -4.89 5.69
N ILE A 49 -0.10 -3.85 6.05
CA ILE A 49 -0.65 -2.53 6.35
C ILE A 49 -0.27 -1.56 5.22
N GLN A 50 -1.27 -1.07 4.49
CA GLN A 50 -1.07 -0.05 3.48
C GLN A 50 -1.22 1.35 4.09
N TRP A 51 -0.12 2.10 4.15
CA TRP A 51 -0.13 3.47 4.66
C TRP A 51 -0.25 4.48 3.52
N ARG A 52 -1.19 5.41 3.63
CA ARG A 52 -1.24 6.59 2.76
C ARG A 52 -0.56 7.78 3.43
N ARG A 53 0.41 8.39 2.75
CA ARG A 53 1.12 9.59 3.25
C ARG A 53 0.27 10.87 3.18
N ASN A 54 -0.59 10.97 2.17
CA ASN A 54 -1.53 12.08 1.99
C ASN A 54 -2.96 11.57 2.24
N LYS A 55 -3.71 12.29 3.06
CA LYS A 55 -5.16 12.06 3.26
C LYS A 55 -6.00 12.79 2.21
N GLU A 56 -5.40 13.75 1.53
CA GLU A 56 -6.03 14.52 0.46
C GLU A 56 -5.71 13.85 -0.88
N PHE A 57 -6.73 13.63 -1.70
CA PHE A 57 -6.57 13.18 -3.08
C PHE A 57 -6.09 14.36 -3.91
N PRO A 58 -4.86 14.34 -4.47
CA PRO A 58 -4.55 15.25 -5.55
C PRO A 58 -5.44 14.82 -6.71
N TYR A 59 -6.26 15.76 -7.18
CA TYR A 59 -7.27 15.66 -8.23
C TYR A 59 -6.87 14.76 -9.39
#